data_AF-A0A2A5MCB6-F1
#
_entry.id   AF-A0A2A5MCB6-F1
#
_cell.length_a   1.000
_cell.length_b   1.000
_cell.length_c   1.000
_cell.angle_alpha   90.00
_cell.angle_beta   90.00
_cell.angle_gamma   90.00
#
_symmetry.space_group_name_H-M   'P 1'
#
loop_
_entity.id
_entity.type
_entity.pdbx_description
1 polymer ?
#
loop_
_entity_poly.entity_id
_entity_poly.type
_entity_poly.pdbx_seq_one_letter_code
_entity_poly.pdbx_strand_id
1 'polypeptide(L)'
;MNKRIDFLPICYFFLFISLMVNGRLRLDPTAPFHFGGAEYAISPFDIPLVGIFIFSLLSTLWKKTNYFIKFDSLDISLIIYLTVLLITTVFSQSLDFSIYELVRQFKLFLLYICARTFFSKQSGLTTLIVSISFIVFIQGVVGYFQYFTGQTISGLNAEVSDLNEIASGVYRVAGTFGHPGILSQFLNSILGVLLVASFNYKGYKKNIILIFYMLGGIIILTSLARTGIAMFGVILFLTILLNAKLNAYKLGRLKKVLLVMGPILICLGLLIAFFDVILLRFTTAQDVSLNIRFYLADIAFNMIENNPLTGVGLNAFTTVMKHYDHTGVSGYFMFPVHNIYLLIASETGLIGLISFLLVMCVFLFSGVKIVRKGRVLLARQLAFCAISGLVVIYLSGLLGWSWRLDCLQVIFYILLGLVAAARKIEGENKNEEYYNHTIHSNK
;
A
#
# COMPACT_ATOMS: atom_id res chain seq x y z
N MET A 1 -17.86 -1.01 -37.49
CA MET A 1 -17.12 -0.44 -36.33
C MET A 1 -17.67 -1.03 -35.03
N ASN A 2 -17.18 -2.17 -34.57
CA ASN A 2 -17.52 -2.67 -33.22
C ASN A 2 -16.53 -2.06 -32.22
N LYS A 3 -16.96 -1.02 -31.47
CA LYS A 3 -16.25 -0.60 -30.25
C LYS A 3 -16.33 -1.76 -29.26
N ARG A 4 -15.31 -2.63 -29.26
CA ARG A 4 -15.19 -3.70 -28.25
C ARG A 4 -15.01 -3.04 -26.88
N ILE A 5 -15.82 -3.46 -25.92
CA ILE A 5 -15.71 -3.02 -24.52
C ILE A 5 -14.40 -3.58 -23.97
N ASP A 6 -13.50 -2.69 -23.53
CA ASP A 6 -12.33 -3.08 -22.75
C ASP A 6 -12.81 -3.37 -21.32
N PHE A 7 -12.81 -4.65 -20.93
CA PHE A 7 -13.25 -5.08 -19.60
C PHE A 7 -12.18 -4.85 -18.53
N LEU A 8 -10.94 -4.58 -18.91
CA LEU A 8 -9.83 -4.45 -17.97
C LEU A 8 -10.03 -3.29 -16.97
N PRO A 9 -10.49 -2.07 -17.37
CA PRO A 9 -10.92 -1.02 -16.45
C PRO A 9 -11.96 -1.47 -15.40
N ILE A 10 -12.92 -2.31 -15.80
CA ILE A 10 -13.98 -2.81 -14.92
C ILE A 10 -13.38 -3.76 -13.89
N CYS A 11 -12.53 -4.70 -14.31
CA CYS A 11 -11.88 -5.62 -13.39
C CYS A 11 -10.98 -4.91 -12.38
N TYR A 12 -10.19 -3.90 -12.80
CA TYR A 12 -9.39 -3.10 -11.87
C TYR A 12 -10.27 -2.28 -10.91
N PHE A 13 -11.39 -1.73 -11.37
CA PHE A 13 -12.33 -1.03 -10.49
C PHE A 13 -12.87 -1.94 -9.39
N PHE A 14 -13.34 -3.15 -9.75
CA PHE A 14 -13.79 -4.14 -8.76
C PHE A 14 -12.65 -4.67 -7.89
N LEU A 15 -11.43 -4.80 -8.41
CA LEU A 15 -10.25 -5.12 -7.62
C LEU A 15 -10.09 -4.09 -6.49
N PHE A 16 -10.06 -2.79 -6.80
CA PHE A 16 -9.92 -1.75 -5.78
C PHE A 16 -11.05 -1.75 -4.75
N ILE A 17 -12.31 -1.92 -5.17
CA ILE A 17 -13.45 -2.00 -4.26
C ILE A 17 -13.30 -3.16 -3.29
N SER A 18 -12.90 -4.32 -3.79
CA SER A 18 -12.76 -5.52 -2.96
C SER A 18 -11.71 -5.37 -1.85
N LEU A 19 -10.72 -4.48 -2.02
CA LEU A 19 -9.68 -4.21 -1.00
C LEU A 19 -10.21 -3.46 0.23
N MET A 20 -11.42 -2.92 0.17
CA MET A 20 -12.08 -2.30 1.32
C MET A 20 -12.53 -3.33 2.35
N VAL A 21 -12.65 -4.59 1.97
CA VAL A 21 -13.11 -5.67 2.83
C VAL A 21 -11.90 -6.47 3.30
N ASN A 22 -11.64 -6.46 4.61
CA ASN A 22 -10.49 -7.16 5.21
C ASN A 22 -10.78 -8.64 5.56
N GLY A 23 -11.94 -9.16 5.14
CA GLY A 23 -12.36 -10.53 5.41
C GLY A 23 -11.90 -11.50 4.32
N ARG A 24 -11.78 -12.77 4.68
CA ARG A 24 -11.50 -13.87 3.75
C ARG A 24 -12.51 -14.98 3.94
N LEU A 25 -12.82 -15.69 2.86
CA LEU A 25 -13.56 -16.94 2.93
C LEU A 25 -12.56 -18.07 3.22
N ARG A 26 -12.46 -18.48 4.49
CA ARG A 26 -11.62 -19.60 4.92
C ARG A 26 -12.17 -20.90 4.32
N LEU A 27 -11.32 -21.62 3.59
CA LEU A 27 -11.69 -22.89 2.95
C LEU A 27 -11.61 -24.07 3.91
N ASP A 28 -10.84 -23.91 5.00
CA ASP A 28 -10.89 -24.79 6.16
C ASP A 28 -11.28 -23.96 7.41
N PRO A 29 -12.57 -23.93 7.78
CA PRO A 29 -13.02 -23.20 8.96
C PRO A 29 -12.65 -23.89 10.28
N THR A 30 -12.24 -25.16 10.25
CA THR A 30 -11.93 -25.94 11.46
C THR A 30 -10.49 -25.70 11.95
N ALA A 31 -9.60 -25.30 11.04
CA ALA A 31 -8.24 -24.91 11.40
C ALA A 31 -8.22 -23.70 12.36
N PRO A 32 -7.27 -23.63 13.30
CA PRO A 32 -7.07 -22.44 14.13
C PRO A 32 -6.79 -21.20 13.27
N PHE A 33 -7.21 -20.03 13.74
CA PHE A 33 -6.99 -18.78 13.03
C PHE A 33 -5.49 -18.45 12.95
N HIS A 34 -5.01 -18.12 11.76
CA HIS A 34 -3.60 -17.78 11.54
C HIS A 34 -3.39 -16.27 11.57
N PHE A 35 -2.67 -15.78 12.58
CA PHE A 35 -2.38 -14.36 12.75
C PHE A 35 -1.20 -13.87 11.89
N GLY A 36 -0.46 -14.78 11.24
CA GLY A 36 0.78 -14.47 10.52
C GLY A 36 0.60 -13.81 9.16
N GLY A 37 -0.57 -13.93 8.52
CA GLY A 37 -0.76 -13.46 7.15
C GLY A 37 -1.64 -14.37 6.32
N ALA A 38 -1.14 -14.90 5.20
CA ALA A 38 -1.91 -15.78 4.32
C ALA A 38 -2.34 -17.07 5.01
N GLU A 39 -3.52 -17.55 4.67
CA GLU A 39 -4.07 -18.82 5.12
C GLU A 39 -4.75 -19.51 3.94
N TYR A 40 -5.25 -20.74 4.13
CA TYR A 40 -6.04 -21.44 3.12
C TYR A 40 -7.43 -20.81 2.96
N ALA A 41 -7.48 -19.72 2.18
CA ALA A 41 -8.68 -18.91 2.03
C ALA A 41 -8.73 -18.19 0.68
N ILE A 42 -9.95 -17.84 0.27
CA ILE A 42 -10.21 -16.97 -0.89
C ILE A 42 -10.47 -15.56 -0.39
N SER A 43 -9.69 -14.61 -0.89
CA SER A 43 -9.85 -13.20 -0.58
C SER A 43 -10.83 -12.53 -1.55
N PRO A 44 -11.58 -11.49 -1.15
CA PRO A 44 -12.51 -10.78 -2.03
C PRO A 44 -11.88 -10.28 -3.34
N PHE A 45 -10.59 -9.96 -3.31
CA PHE A 45 -9.85 -9.49 -4.48
C PHE A 45 -9.45 -10.58 -5.48
N ASP A 46 -9.53 -11.86 -5.10
CA ASP A 46 -9.13 -12.96 -5.99
C ASP A 46 -10.05 -13.08 -7.21
N ILE A 47 -11.35 -12.81 -7.07
CA ILE A 47 -12.33 -12.85 -8.17
C ILE A 47 -12.00 -11.81 -9.25
N PRO A 48 -11.92 -10.50 -8.96
CA PRO A 48 -11.54 -9.52 -9.97
C PRO A 48 -10.11 -9.71 -10.48
N LEU A 49 -9.20 -10.25 -9.66
CA LEU A 49 -7.83 -10.57 -10.06
C LEU A 49 -7.78 -11.64 -11.16
N VAL A 50 -8.55 -12.72 -11.03
CA VAL A 50 -8.68 -13.74 -12.08
C VAL A 50 -9.21 -13.12 -13.38
N GLY A 51 -10.21 -12.22 -13.28
CA GLY A 51 -10.69 -11.45 -14.42
C GLY A 51 -9.58 -10.65 -15.11
N ILE A 52 -8.74 -9.95 -14.34
CA ILE A 52 -7.58 -9.20 -14.87
C ILE A 52 -6.65 -10.13 -15.65
N PHE A 53 -6.35 -11.32 -15.12
CA PHE A 53 -5.47 -12.28 -15.80
C PHE A 53 -6.07 -12.78 -17.11
N ILE A 54 -7.34 -13.20 -17.10
CA ILE A 54 -8.04 -13.70 -18.30
C ILE A 54 -8.09 -12.62 -19.37
N PHE A 55 -8.54 -11.41 -19.04
CA PHE A 55 -8.66 -10.34 -20.04
C PHE A 55 -7.31 -9.81 -20.52
N SER A 56 -6.27 -9.81 -19.68
CA SER A 56 -4.90 -9.47 -20.10
C SER A 56 -4.34 -10.51 -21.07
N LEU A 57 -4.58 -11.80 -20.81
CA LEU A 57 -4.18 -12.89 -21.68
C LEU A 57 -4.90 -12.83 -23.04
N LEU A 58 -6.24 -12.71 -23.02
CA LEU A 58 -7.05 -12.57 -24.24
C LEU A 58 -6.64 -11.36 -25.08
N SER A 59 -6.34 -10.22 -24.44
CA SER A 59 -5.84 -9.01 -25.12
C SER A 59 -4.52 -9.27 -25.85
N THR A 60 -3.64 -10.09 -25.26
CA THR A 60 -2.34 -10.45 -25.83
C THR A 60 -2.50 -11.41 -27.01
N LEU A 61 -3.30 -12.47 -26.85
CA LEU A 61 -3.58 -13.46 -27.89
C LEU A 61 -4.26 -12.83 -29.11
N TRP A 62 -5.22 -11.95 -28.90
CA TRP A 62 -5.96 -11.31 -30.00
C TRP A 62 -5.13 -10.34 -30.83
N LYS A 63 -4.12 -9.70 -30.25
CA LYS A 63 -3.27 -8.78 -31.00
C LYS A 63 -2.33 -9.49 -31.98
N LYS A 64 -2.25 -10.83 -31.97
CA LYS A 64 -1.33 -11.65 -32.81
C LYS A 64 0.12 -11.13 -32.79
N THR A 65 0.49 -10.48 -31.71
CA THR A 65 1.80 -9.88 -31.50
C THR A 65 2.64 -10.87 -30.69
N ASN A 66 3.80 -11.26 -31.21
CA ASN A 66 4.83 -11.94 -30.43
C ASN A 66 5.43 -10.94 -29.41
N TYR A 67 4.72 -10.71 -28.30
CA TYR A 67 5.26 -9.95 -27.19
C TYR A 67 6.26 -10.83 -26.43
N PHE A 68 7.54 -10.74 -26.78
CA PHE A 68 8.58 -11.10 -25.82
C PHE A 68 8.54 -10.06 -24.70
N ILE A 69 8.16 -10.49 -23.48
CA ILE A 69 8.25 -9.64 -22.30
C ILE A 69 9.73 -9.38 -22.05
N LYS A 70 10.19 -8.18 -22.40
CA LYS A 70 11.55 -7.74 -22.04
C LYS A 70 11.56 -7.37 -20.56
N PHE A 71 12.20 -8.23 -19.76
CA PHE A 71 12.44 -7.95 -18.36
C PHE A 71 13.45 -6.80 -18.21
N ASP A 72 13.08 -5.78 -17.44
CA ASP A 72 13.97 -4.69 -17.07
C ASP A 72 14.46 -4.85 -15.62
N SER A 73 15.27 -3.90 -15.14
CA SER A 73 15.85 -3.98 -13.80
C SER A 73 14.81 -3.96 -12.66
N LEU A 74 13.60 -3.43 -12.89
CA LEU A 74 12.52 -3.49 -11.89
C LEU A 74 12.01 -4.93 -11.78
N ASP A 75 11.75 -5.57 -12.92
CA ASP A 75 11.25 -6.94 -12.96
C ASP A 75 12.28 -7.92 -12.39
N ILE A 76 13.56 -7.75 -12.75
CA ILE A 76 14.66 -8.59 -12.23
C ILE A 76 14.74 -8.49 -10.71
N SER A 77 14.57 -7.31 -10.12
CA SER A 77 14.59 -7.16 -8.65
C SER A 77 13.46 -7.94 -7.97
N LEU A 78 12.27 -7.96 -8.56
CA LEU A 78 11.13 -8.75 -8.06
C LEU A 78 11.32 -10.25 -8.27
N ILE A 79 11.88 -10.67 -9.41
CA ILE A 79 12.20 -12.07 -9.67
C ILE A 79 13.24 -12.57 -8.66
N ILE A 80 14.28 -11.77 -8.37
CA ILE A 80 15.25 -12.09 -7.32
C ILE A 80 14.54 -12.26 -5.97
N TYR A 81 13.68 -11.31 -5.59
CA TYR A 81 12.94 -11.39 -4.33
C TYR A 81 12.06 -12.66 -4.26
N LEU A 82 11.28 -12.96 -5.30
CA LEU A 82 10.47 -14.19 -5.36
C LEU A 82 11.29 -15.47 -5.32
N THR A 83 12.45 -15.47 -5.96
CA THR A 83 13.37 -16.62 -5.94
C THR A 83 13.90 -16.83 -4.53
N VAL A 84 14.28 -15.76 -3.84
CA VAL A 84 14.67 -15.83 -2.42
C VAL A 84 13.51 -16.36 -1.58
N LEU A 85 12.29 -15.84 -1.75
CA LEU A 85 11.12 -16.35 -1.03
C LEU A 85 10.91 -17.85 -1.25
N LEU A 86 10.98 -18.31 -2.51
CA LEU A 86 10.88 -19.72 -2.86
C LEU A 86 11.94 -20.56 -2.14
N ILE A 87 13.20 -20.12 -2.15
CA ILE A 87 14.31 -20.81 -1.45
C ILE A 87 14.05 -20.85 0.06
N THR A 88 13.66 -19.74 0.67
CA THR A 88 13.40 -19.69 2.13
C THR A 88 12.22 -20.55 2.55
N THR A 89 11.19 -20.68 1.71
CA THR A 89 10.05 -21.57 1.97
C THR A 89 10.46 -23.03 2.09
N VAL A 90 11.50 -23.49 1.38
CA VAL A 90 12.00 -24.88 1.48
C VAL A 90 12.54 -25.18 2.89
N PHE A 91 13.09 -24.17 3.57
CA PHE A 91 13.66 -24.31 4.92
C PHE A 91 12.68 -23.91 6.04
N SER A 92 11.39 -23.73 5.70
CA SER A 92 10.38 -23.27 6.65
C SER A 92 10.07 -24.29 7.73
N GLN A 93 9.94 -23.82 8.97
CA GLN A 93 9.44 -24.59 10.11
C GLN A 93 7.92 -24.79 10.07
N SER A 94 7.21 -24.11 9.15
CA SER A 94 5.79 -24.28 8.89
C SER A 94 5.49 -24.19 7.38
N LEU A 95 5.67 -25.33 6.70
CA LEU A 95 5.60 -25.41 5.23
C LEU A 95 4.24 -24.96 4.68
N ASP A 96 3.13 -25.35 5.32
CA ASP A 96 1.78 -25.07 4.84
C ASP A 96 1.51 -23.56 4.73
N PHE A 97 1.74 -22.82 5.81
CA PHE A 97 1.54 -21.36 5.83
C PHE A 97 2.55 -20.62 4.94
N SER A 98 3.77 -21.15 4.79
CA SER A 98 4.74 -20.61 3.84
C SER A 98 4.33 -20.79 2.39
N ILE A 99 3.74 -21.93 2.03
CA ILE A 99 3.21 -22.17 0.69
C ILE A 99 2.04 -21.22 0.41
N TYR A 100 1.11 -21.03 1.36
CA TYR A 100 -0.01 -20.10 1.17
C TYR A 100 0.47 -18.66 0.91
N GLU A 101 1.48 -18.20 1.66
CA GLU A 101 2.07 -16.89 1.43
C GLU A 101 2.84 -16.83 0.10
N LEU A 102 3.58 -17.87 -0.26
CA LEU A 102 4.32 -17.91 -1.52
C LEU A 102 3.37 -17.84 -2.72
N VAL A 103 2.24 -18.58 -2.68
CA VAL A 103 1.17 -18.49 -3.69
C VAL A 103 0.60 -17.07 -3.74
N ARG A 104 0.41 -16.43 -2.58
CA ARG A 104 -0.03 -15.03 -2.51
C ARG A 104 0.99 -14.07 -3.15
N GLN A 105 2.27 -14.21 -2.86
CA GLN A 105 3.31 -13.37 -3.47
C GLN A 105 3.41 -13.59 -4.99
N PHE A 106 3.26 -14.84 -5.45
CA PHE A 106 3.26 -15.16 -6.88
C PHE A 106 2.07 -14.54 -7.63
N LYS A 107 0.83 -14.66 -7.11
CA LYS A 107 -0.34 -14.01 -7.73
C LYS A 107 -0.20 -12.48 -7.76
N LEU A 108 0.40 -11.88 -6.73
CA LEU A 108 0.64 -10.43 -6.69
C LEU A 108 1.75 -9.97 -7.64
N PHE A 109 2.76 -10.81 -7.90
CA PHE A 109 3.73 -10.56 -8.96
C PHE A 109 3.08 -10.55 -10.35
N LEU A 110 2.18 -11.49 -10.63
CA LEU A 110 1.40 -11.47 -11.88
C LEU A 110 0.53 -10.21 -11.98
N LEU A 111 -0.09 -9.79 -10.89
CA LEU A 111 -0.81 -8.51 -10.82
C LEU A 111 0.11 -7.33 -11.17
N TYR A 112 1.33 -7.29 -10.65
CA TYR A 112 2.32 -6.26 -10.99
C TYR A 112 2.58 -6.21 -12.50
N ILE A 113 2.77 -7.35 -13.17
CA ILE A 113 3.00 -7.43 -14.63
C ILE A 113 1.79 -6.90 -15.41
N CYS A 114 0.57 -7.30 -15.01
CA CYS A 114 -0.67 -6.80 -15.60
C CYS A 114 -0.83 -5.28 -15.38
N ALA A 115 -0.53 -4.80 -14.17
CA ALA A 115 -0.65 -3.39 -13.78
C ALA A 115 0.31 -2.52 -14.59
N ARG A 116 1.56 -2.96 -14.78
CA ARG A 116 2.55 -2.26 -15.62
C ARG A 116 2.03 -1.97 -17.02
N THR A 117 1.26 -2.88 -17.61
CA THR A 117 0.73 -2.73 -18.97
C THR A 117 -0.57 -1.95 -19.00
N PHE A 118 -1.45 -2.14 -18.02
CA PHE A 118 -2.74 -1.44 -17.96
C PHE A 118 -2.57 0.05 -17.66
N PHE A 119 -1.76 0.37 -16.65
CA PHE A 119 -1.56 1.74 -16.19
C PHE A 119 -0.63 2.56 -17.10
N SER A 120 0.00 1.95 -18.12
CA SER A 120 0.77 2.72 -19.11
C SER A 120 -0.13 3.57 -20.03
N LYS A 121 -1.45 3.50 -19.86
CA LYS A 121 -2.45 4.23 -20.64
C LYS A 121 -3.22 5.22 -19.76
N GLN A 122 -3.74 6.28 -20.38
CA GLN A 122 -4.59 7.28 -19.69
C GLN A 122 -5.87 6.67 -19.08
N SER A 123 -6.40 5.59 -19.69
CA SER A 123 -7.55 4.86 -19.14
C SER A 123 -7.23 4.28 -17.75
N GLY A 124 -6.02 3.76 -17.54
CA GLY A 124 -5.60 3.23 -16.25
C GLY A 124 -5.57 4.30 -15.15
N LEU A 125 -5.02 5.49 -15.43
CA LEU A 125 -5.06 6.61 -14.48
C LEU A 125 -6.50 7.03 -14.16
N THR A 126 -7.37 7.06 -15.16
CA THR A 126 -8.80 7.38 -14.97
C THR A 126 -9.48 6.34 -14.09
N THR A 127 -9.27 5.04 -14.33
CA THR A 127 -9.77 3.95 -13.48
C THR A 127 -9.28 4.09 -12.06
N LEU A 128 -8.00 4.43 -11.85
CA LEU A 128 -7.42 4.65 -10.52
C LEU A 128 -8.13 5.78 -9.77
N ILE A 129 -8.30 6.95 -10.40
CA ILE A 129 -8.98 8.11 -9.80
C ILE A 129 -10.42 7.77 -9.43
N VAL A 130 -11.16 7.12 -10.33
CA VAL A 130 -12.57 6.75 -10.11
C VAL A 130 -12.69 5.73 -8.98
N SER A 131 -11.83 4.71 -8.97
CA SER A 131 -11.82 3.67 -7.93
C SER A 131 -11.54 4.27 -6.55
N ILE A 132 -10.51 5.13 -6.45
CA ILE A 132 -10.13 5.75 -5.18
C ILE A 132 -11.21 6.73 -4.70
N SER A 133 -11.81 7.51 -5.60
CA SER A 133 -12.93 8.40 -5.24
C SER A 133 -14.12 7.60 -4.69
N PHE A 134 -14.44 6.46 -5.30
CA PHE A 134 -15.49 5.56 -4.83
C PHE A 134 -15.15 4.92 -3.47
N ILE A 135 -13.90 4.48 -3.28
CA ILE A 135 -13.41 3.99 -1.98
C ILE A 135 -13.62 5.06 -0.90
N VAL A 136 -13.17 6.29 -1.15
CA VAL A 136 -13.29 7.40 -0.18
C VAL A 136 -14.75 7.70 0.12
N PHE A 137 -15.61 7.68 -0.90
CA PHE A 137 -17.05 7.85 -0.71
C PHE A 137 -17.60 6.82 0.28
N ILE A 138 -17.37 5.53 0.03
CA ILE A 138 -17.90 4.46 0.88
C ILE A 138 -17.27 4.51 2.28
N GLN A 139 -15.96 4.74 2.41
CA GLN A 139 -15.34 4.91 3.73
C GLN A 139 -15.88 6.13 4.49
N GLY A 140 -16.22 7.21 3.77
CA GLY A 140 -16.83 8.40 4.34
C GLY A 140 -18.24 8.13 4.85
N VAL A 141 -19.05 7.41 4.06
CA VAL A 141 -20.40 6.98 4.47
C VAL A 141 -20.33 6.08 5.71
N VAL A 142 -19.50 5.03 5.66
CA VAL A 142 -19.32 4.11 6.80
C VAL A 142 -18.78 4.84 8.02
N GLY A 143 -17.77 5.68 7.86
CA GLY A 143 -17.17 6.43 8.96
C GLY A 143 -18.13 7.46 9.58
N TYR A 144 -18.98 8.09 8.76
CA TYR A 144 -20.06 8.94 9.25
C TYR A 144 -21.01 8.14 10.14
N PHE A 145 -21.50 6.98 9.66
CA PHE A 145 -22.35 6.11 10.49
C PHE A 145 -21.67 5.72 11.80
N GLN A 146 -20.42 5.26 11.76
CA GLN A 146 -19.67 4.85 12.96
C GLN A 146 -19.50 5.98 13.97
N TYR A 147 -19.25 7.21 13.50
CA TYR A 147 -19.10 8.37 14.38
C TYR A 147 -20.38 8.70 15.14
N PHE A 148 -21.55 8.59 14.49
CA PHE A 148 -22.84 8.90 15.10
C PHE A 148 -23.41 7.76 15.95
N THR A 149 -23.24 6.51 15.52
CA THR A 149 -23.80 5.35 16.24
C THR A 149 -22.89 4.87 17.37
N GLY A 150 -21.61 5.26 17.37
CA GLY A 150 -20.58 4.68 18.23
C GLY A 150 -20.29 3.20 17.93
N GLN A 151 -20.98 2.59 16.96
CA GLN A 151 -20.82 1.19 16.61
C GLN A 151 -19.80 1.07 15.48
N THR A 152 -18.77 0.25 15.68
CA THR A 152 -17.84 -0.08 14.60
C THR A 152 -18.27 -1.36 13.91
N ILE A 153 -18.40 -1.28 12.58
CA ILE A 153 -18.61 -2.43 11.70
C ILE A 153 -17.24 -3.11 11.54
N SER A 154 -16.76 -3.83 12.54
CA SER A 154 -15.61 -4.72 12.38
C SER A 154 -16.12 -6.14 12.19
N GLY A 155 -15.95 -6.64 10.97
CA GLY A 155 -16.15 -8.05 10.67
C GLY A 155 -15.30 -8.92 11.60
N LEU A 156 -15.95 -9.98 12.08
CA LEU A 156 -15.43 -11.17 12.76
C LEU A 156 -15.27 -11.20 14.29
N ASN A 157 -15.17 -10.11 15.07
CA ASN A 157 -15.13 -10.24 16.55
C ASN A 157 -15.65 -8.98 17.28
N ALA A 158 -16.37 -9.20 18.39
CA ALA A 158 -16.85 -8.15 19.30
C ALA A 158 -15.71 -7.42 20.05
N GLU A 159 -14.53 -8.03 20.20
CA GLU A 159 -13.36 -7.41 20.85
C GLU A 159 -12.83 -6.18 20.09
N VAL A 160 -13.05 -6.10 18.78
CA VAL A 160 -12.51 -5.01 17.94
C VAL A 160 -13.29 -3.71 18.13
N SER A 161 -14.56 -3.77 18.56
CA SER A 161 -15.34 -2.55 18.85
C SER A 161 -14.87 -1.81 20.09
N ASP A 162 -14.48 -2.53 21.14
CA ASP A 162 -14.04 -1.92 22.40
C ASP A 162 -12.68 -1.22 22.24
N LEU A 163 -11.85 -1.67 21.29
CA LEU A 163 -10.56 -1.05 20.95
C LEU A 163 -10.70 0.31 20.24
N ASN A 164 -11.90 0.62 19.73
CA ASN A 164 -12.17 1.84 18.98
C ASN A 164 -12.71 2.98 19.84
N GLU A 165 -13.10 2.72 21.09
CA GLU A 165 -13.41 3.77 22.04
C GLU A 165 -12.12 4.42 22.59
N ILE A 166 -12.08 5.74 22.56
CA ILE A 166 -11.14 6.52 23.34
C ILE A 166 -11.88 7.00 24.57
N ALA A 167 -11.21 6.89 25.73
CA ALA A 167 -11.66 7.36 27.03
C ALA A 167 -12.57 8.60 26.91
N SER A 168 -13.68 8.59 27.65
CA SER A 168 -14.74 9.62 27.61
C SER A 168 -15.70 9.54 26.41
N GLY A 169 -16.00 8.34 25.88
CA GLY A 169 -17.07 8.13 24.90
C GLY A 169 -16.79 8.64 23.49
N VAL A 170 -15.52 8.89 23.15
CA VAL A 170 -15.10 9.34 21.81
C VAL A 170 -14.73 8.14 20.96
N TYR A 171 -15.56 7.84 19.96
CA TYR A 171 -15.32 6.71 19.06
C TYR A 171 -14.43 7.07 17.87
N ARG A 172 -13.50 6.18 17.56
CA ARG A 172 -12.59 6.30 16.41
C ARG A 172 -13.24 5.75 15.16
N VAL A 173 -13.14 6.50 14.07
CA VAL A 173 -13.56 6.00 12.77
C VAL A 173 -12.60 4.90 12.30
N ALA A 174 -13.13 3.69 12.18
CA ALA A 174 -12.39 2.51 11.75
C ALA A 174 -12.70 2.11 10.30
N GLY A 175 -13.75 2.70 9.72
CA GLY A 175 -14.21 2.40 8.37
C GLY A 175 -14.60 0.93 8.23
N THR A 176 -14.53 0.40 7.01
CA THR A 176 -14.81 -1.02 6.75
C THR A 176 -13.69 -1.96 7.22
N PHE A 177 -12.55 -1.42 7.68
CA PHE A 177 -11.40 -2.22 8.10
C PHE A 177 -11.48 -2.69 9.55
N GLY A 178 -12.42 -2.14 10.34
CA GLY A 178 -12.56 -2.45 11.76
C GLY A 178 -11.43 -1.92 12.66
N HIS A 179 -10.33 -1.43 12.08
CA HIS A 179 -9.22 -0.84 12.82
C HIS A 179 -8.76 0.50 12.22
N PRO A 180 -8.76 1.61 13.00
CA PRO A 180 -8.45 2.96 12.53
C PRO A 180 -7.02 3.10 11.99
N GLY A 181 -6.07 2.32 12.53
CA GLY A 181 -4.70 2.28 12.01
C GLY A 181 -4.62 1.68 10.61
N ILE A 182 -5.42 0.64 10.31
CA ILE A 182 -5.41 -0.02 9.00
C ILE A 182 -6.08 0.91 7.98
N LEU A 183 -7.24 1.49 8.33
CA LEU A 183 -7.95 2.44 7.50
C LEU A 183 -7.05 3.62 7.09
N SER A 184 -6.40 4.25 8.06
CA SER A 184 -5.56 5.43 7.80
C SER A 184 -4.34 5.08 6.96
N GLN A 185 -3.70 3.92 7.19
CA GLN A 185 -2.59 3.46 6.36
C GLN A 185 -3.03 3.15 4.92
N PHE A 186 -4.17 2.48 4.76
CA PHE A 186 -4.77 2.18 3.45
C PHE A 186 -5.07 3.46 2.68
N LEU A 187 -5.80 4.41 3.27
CA LEU A 187 -6.12 5.69 2.62
C LEU A 187 -4.86 6.49 2.28
N ASN A 188 -3.90 6.61 3.20
CA ASN A 188 -2.64 7.30 2.93
C ASN A 188 -1.87 6.69 1.75
N SER A 189 -1.93 5.37 1.57
CA SER A 189 -1.22 4.70 0.46
C SER A 189 -1.81 5.01 -0.94
N ILE A 190 -3.05 5.51 -1.02
CA ILE A 190 -3.75 5.76 -2.31
C ILE A 190 -4.18 7.22 -2.52
N LEU A 191 -4.42 8.00 -1.46
CA LEU A 191 -4.96 9.37 -1.56
C LEU A 191 -4.05 10.34 -2.31
N GLY A 192 -2.74 10.09 -2.33
CA GLY A 192 -1.78 10.88 -3.11
C GLY A 192 -2.16 10.96 -4.60
N VAL A 193 -2.85 9.94 -5.13
CA VAL A 193 -3.36 9.94 -6.51
C VAL A 193 -4.34 11.08 -6.76
N LEU A 194 -5.30 11.28 -5.86
CA LEU A 194 -6.32 12.32 -6.02
C LEU A 194 -5.69 13.70 -5.97
N LEU A 195 -4.73 13.91 -5.05
CA LEU A 195 -4.02 15.19 -4.94
C LEU A 195 -3.23 15.49 -6.22
N VAL A 196 -2.47 14.53 -6.73
CA VAL A 196 -1.70 14.68 -7.99
C VAL A 196 -2.62 14.93 -9.18
N ALA A 197 -3.71 14.15 -9.29
CA ALA A 197 -4.69 14.32 -10.35
C ALA A 197 -5.30 15.73 -10.33
N SER A 198 -5.63 16.26 -9.15
CA SER A 198 -6.25 17.58 -8.99
C SER A 198 -5.44 18.74 -9.59
N PHE A 199 -4.11 18.63 -9.65
CA PHE A 199 -3.25 19.65 -10.25
C PHE A 199 -3.32 19.67 -11.78
N ASN A 200 -3.80 18.59 -12.39
CA ASN A 200 -3.76 18.38 -13.83
C ASN A 200 -5.13 18.48 -14.49
N TYR A 201 -6.20 18.18 -13.75
CA TYR A 201 -7.57 18.48 -14.19
C TYR A 201 -7.89 19.97 -14.03
N LYS A 202 -8.83 20.48 -14.84
CA LYS A 202 -9.34 21.86 -14.80
C LYS A 202 -10.86 21.88 -14.56
N GLY A 203 -11.39 23.03 -14.17
CA GLY A 203 -12.83 23.25 -13.98
C GLY A 203 -13.45 22.36 -12.91
N TYR A 204 -14.70 21.96 -13.11
CA TYR A 204 -15.47 21.17 -12.13
C TYR A 204 -14.81 19.83 -11.76
N LYS A 205 -14.11 19.16 -12.70
CA LYS A 205 -13.42 17.89 -12.45
C LYS A 205 -12.34 18.02 -11.38
N LYS A 206 -11.58 19.12 -11.41
CA LYS A 206 -10.59 19.42 -10.36
C LYS A 206 -11.26 19.55 -9.00
N ASN A 207 -12.36 20.29 -8.93
CA ASN A 207 -13.06 20.54 -7.68
C ASN A 207 -13.62 19.24 -7.09
N ILE A 208 -14.22 18.37 -7.92
CA ILE A 208 -14.70 17.06 -7.48
C ILE A 208 -13.55 16.20 -6.91
N ILE A 209 -12.42 16.13 -7.61
CA ILE A 209 -11.25 15.35 -7.15
C ILE A 209 -10.72 15.92 -5.82
N LEU A 210 -10.66 17.25 -5.67
CA LEU A 210 -10.25 17.89 -4.42
C LEU A 210 -11.23 17.60 -3.29
N ILE A 211 -12.54 17.60 -3.55
CA ILE A 211 -13.55 17.25 -2.53
C ILE A 211 -13.29 15.83 -2.02
N PHE A 212 -13.11 14.85 -2.90
CA PHE A 212 -12.77 13.49 -2.48
C PHE A 212 -11.43 13.41 -1.73
N TYR A 213 -10.41 14.14 -2.17
CA TYR A 213 -9.16 14.21 -1.42
C TYR A 213 -9.36 14.76 0.01
N MET A 214 -10.13 15.84 0.15
CA MET A 214 -10.42 16.46 1.45
C MET A 214 -11.26 15.54 2.33
N LEU A 215 -12.26 14.85 1.78
CA LEU A 215 -13.04 13.83 2.50
C LEU A 215 -12.13 12.71 3.01
N GLY A 216 -11.20 12.22 2.18
CA GLY A 216 -10.19 11.24 2.59
C GLY A 216 -9.32 11.73 3.75
N GLY A 217 -8.89 13.00 3.69
CA GLY A 217 -8.16 13.65 4.78
C GLY A 217 -8.97 13.72 6.07
N ILE A 218 -10.25 14.12 6.00
CA ILE A 218 -11.16 14.17 7.16
C ILE A 218 -11.29 12.78 7.79
N ILE A 219 -11.48 11.73 6.99
CA ILE A 219 -11.57 10.34 7.48
C ILE A 219 -10.30 9.92 8.22
N ILE A 220 -9.11 10.28 7.72
CA ILE A 220 -7.84 9.99 8.40
C ILE A 220 -7.77 10.72 9.74
N LEU A 221 -8.18 11.99 9.79
CA LEU A 221 -8.16 12.79 11.00
C LEU A 221 -9.13 12.23 12.06
N THR A 222 -10.35 11.86 11.67
CA THR A 222 -11.37 11.28 12.56
C THR A 222 -11.05 9.83 12.99
N SER A 223 -10.11 9.15 12.32
CA SER A 223 -9.58 7.86 12.80
C SER A 223 -8.74 8.00 14.07
N LEU A 224 -8.23 9.22 14.35
CA LEU A 224 -7.33 9.53 15.47
C LEU A 224 -6.11 8.58 15.55
N ALA A 225 -5.75 7.95 14.43
CA ALA A 225 -4.57 7.11 14.32
C ALA A 225 -3.32 8.00 14.21
N ARG A 226 -2.55 8.08 15.30
CA ARG A 226 -1.34 8.92 15.42
C ARG A 226 -0.39 8.77 14.23
N THR A 227 -0.07 7.52 13.86
CA THR A 227 0.79 7.21 12.70
C THR A 227 0.15 7.62 11.38
N GLY A 228 -1.16 7.40 11.23
CA GLY A 228 -1.92 7.79 10.04
C GLY A 228 -1.96 9.30 9.81
N ILE A 229 -2.20 10.09 10.87
CA ILE A 229 -2.22 11.56 10.81
C ILE A 229 -0.82 12.10 10.46
N ALA A 230 0.23 11.56 11.09
CA ALA A 230 1.61 11.94 10.78
C ALA A 230 1.96 11.64 9.31
N MET A 231 1.60 10.46 8.81
CA MET A 231 1.85 10.09 7.41
C MET A 231 1.07 10.96 6.43
N PHE A 232 -0.16 11.34 6.74
CA PHE A 232 -0.93 12.28 5.91
C PHE A 232 -0.21 13.62 5.75
N GLY A 233 0.34 14.16 6.84
CA GLY A 233 1.17 15.37 6.82
C GLY A 233 2.44 15.21 5.97
N VAL A 234 3.14 14.08 6.11
CA VAL A 234 4.34 13.76 5.31
C VAL A 234 4.02 13.70 3.82
N ILE A 235 2.94 13.03 3.41
CA ILE A 235 2.53 12.93 2.00
C ILE A 235 2.17 14.30 1.45
N LEU A 236 1.44 15.12 2.21
CA LEU A 236 1.05 16.45 1.79
C LEU A 236 2.29 17.34 1.60
N PHE A 237 3.24 17.27 2.53
CA PHE A 237 4.53 17.95 2.43
C PHE A 237 5.35 17.49 1.22
N LEU A 238 5.52 16.17 1.02
CA LEU A 238 6.22 15.61 -0.14
C LEU A 238 5.52 15.99 -1.44
N THR A 239 4.19 16.00 -1.44
CA THR A 239 3.37 16.39 -2.59
C THR A 239 3.69 17.81 -3.01
N ILE A 240 3.75 18.71 -2.04
CA ILE A 240 4.02 20.12 -2.25
C ILE A 240 5.47 20.36 -2.65
N LEU A 241 6.44 19.73 -2.00
CA LEU A 241 7.86 19.86 -2.34
C LEU A 241 8.17 19.43 -3.77
N LEU A 242 7.68 18.26 -4.15
CA LEU A 242 7.94 17.71 -5.47
C LEU A 242 7.17 18.49 -6.53
N ASN A 243 5.90 18.86 -6.29
CA ASN A 243 5.10 19.67 -7.21
C ASN A 243 5.58 21.14 -7.33
N ALA A 244 6.10 21.74 -6.27
CA ALA A 244 6.70 23.08 -6.32
C ALA A 244 7.93 23.13 -7.24
N LYS A 245 8.63 22.00 -7.43
CA LYS A 245 9.67 21.86 -8.46
C LYS A 245 9.08 21.64 -9.86
N LEU A 246 7.92 20.98 -9.99
CA LEU A 246 7.20 20.84 -11.27
C LEU A 246 6.66 22.19 -11.78
N ASN A 247 6.15 23.02 -10.87
CA ASN A 247 5.54 24.33 -11.14
C ASN A 247 6.45 25.52 -10.77
N ALA A 248 7.76 25.29 -10.59
CA ALA A 248 8.72 26.31 -10.14
C ALA A 248 8.71 27.59 -11.00
N TYR A 249 8.27 27.47 -12.26
CA TYR A 249 8.16 28.57 -13.21
C TYR A 249 6.91 29.46 -13.07
N LYS A 250 5.93 29.13 -12.19
CA LYS A 250 4.65 29.87 -12.09
C LYS A 250 4.12 30.18 -10.68
N LEU A 251 4.80 29.78 -9.61
CA LEU A 251 4.28 29.97 -8.25
C LEU A 251 5.03 31.07 -7.47
N GLY A 252 4.33 32.15 -7.13
CA GLY A 252 4.85 33.24 -6.29
C GLY A 252 5.16 32.80 -4.85
N ARG A 253 6.02 33.58 -4.17
CA ARG A 253 6.58 33.28 -2.83
C ARG A 253 5.50 32.97 -1.77
N LEU A 254 4.41 33.74 -1.76
CA LEU A 254 3.30 33.59 -0.80
C LEU A 254 2.54 32.27 -0.96
N LYS A 255 2.29 31.81 -2.20
CA LYS A 255 1.64 30.51 -2.46
C LYS A 255 2.52 29.33 -2.06
N LYS A 256 3.84 29.45 -2.17
CA LYS A 256 4.78 28.43 -1.65
C LYS A 256 4.74 28.36 -0.13
N VAL A 257 4.73 29.52 0.55
CA VAL A 257 4.62 29.60 2.00
C VAL A 257 3.29 29.03 2.49
N LEU A 258 2.16 29.41 1.89
CA LEU A 258 0.83 28.91 2.27
C LEU A 258 0.63 27.42 1.97
N LEU A 259 1.23 26.90 0.89
CA LEU A 259 1.21 25.46 0.62
C LEU A 259 2.05 24.68 1.64
N VAL A 260 3.20 25.19 2.06
CA VAL A 260 4.02 24.48 3.05
C VAL A 260 3.46 24.64 4.47
N MET A 261 3.06 25.84 4.84
CA MET A 261 2.59 26.17 6.19
C MET A 261 1.13 25.78 6.43
N GLY A 262 0.25 25.83 5.43
CA GLY A 262 -1.18 25.51 5.60
C GLY A 262 -1.42 24.11 6.17
N PRO A 263 -0.86 23.05 5.57
CA PRO A 263 -0.88 21.69 6.11
C PRO A 263 -0.30 21.57 7.51
N ILE A 264 0.84 22.23 7.76
CA ILE A 264 1.53 22.19 9.06
C ILE A 264 0.68 22.86 10.12
N LEU A 265 0.07 24.01 9.82
CA LEU A 265 -0.82 24.75 10.72
C LEU A 265 -2.14 24.02 10.96
N ILE A 266 -2.68 23.31 9.96
CA ILE A 266 -3.86 22.44 10.14
C ILE A 266 -3.50 21.24 11.01
N CYS A 267 -2.38 20.56 10.74
CA CYS A 267 -1.92 19.44 11.57
C CYS A 267 -1.62 19.90 13.00
N LEU A 268 -1.02 21.08 13.18
CA LEU A 268 -0.72 21.66 14.48
C LEU A 268 -2.00 22.09 15.21
N GLY A 269 -2.95 22.73 14.52
CA GLY A 269 -4.25 23.10 15.09
C GLY A 269 -5.06 21.89 15.53
N LEU A 270 -5.00 20.79 14.78
CA LEU A 270 -5.62 19.52 15.16
C LEU A 270 -4.85 18.82 16.29
N LEU A 271 -3.52 18.86 16.28
CA LEU A 271 -2.70 18.34 17.38
C LEU A 271 -2.99 19.06 18.69
N ILE A 272 -3.23 20.38 18.63
CA ILE A 272 -3.66 21.19 19.78
C ILE A 272 -5.10 20.85 20.19
N ALA A 273 -6.04 20.78 19.24
CA ALA A 273 -7.46 20.49 19.52
C ALA A 273 -7.70 19.11 20.13
N PHE A 274 -6.81 18.14 19.86
CA PHE A 274 -6.87 16.78 20.40
C PHE A 274 -5.71 16.48 21.37
N PHE A 275 -5.01 17.52 21.84
CA PHE A 275 -3.80 17.36 22.66
C PHE A 275 -4.09 16.59 23.95
N ASP A 276 -5.18 16.89 24.65
CA ASP A 276 -5.52 16.25 25.92
C ASP A 276 -5.78 14.76 25.77
N VAL A 277 -6.45 14.37 24.67
CA VAL A 277 -6.73 12.97 24.31
C VAL A 277 -5.44 12.22 23.93
N ILE A 278 -4.52 12.92 23.27
CA ILE A 278 -3.20 12.39 22.88
C ILE A 278 -2.32 12.21 24.13
N LEU A 279 -2.26 13.22 24.99
CA LEU A 279 -1.44 13.28 26.21
C LEU A 279 -1.89 12.23 27.22
N LEU A 280 -3.20 12.09 27.45
CA LEU A 280 -3.78 11.09 28.34
C LEU A 280 -3.37 9.66 27.92
N ARG A 281 -3.25 9.40 26.61
CA ARG A 281 -2.76 8.11 26.10
C ARG A 281 -1.25 7.98 26.10
N PHE A 282 -0.48 9.06 26.12
CA PHE A 282 0.95 8.95 26.38
C PHE A 282 1.20 8.55 27.82
N THR A 283 0.51 9.15 28.78
CA THR A 283 0.72 8.90 30.21
C THR A 283 0.14 7.60 30.75
N THR A 284 -0.93 7.06 30.15
CA THR A 284 -1.59 5.81 30.64
C THR A 284 -1.34 4.56 29.77
N ALA A 285 -0.99 4.70 28.49
CA ALA A 285 -0.76 3.54 27.60
C ALA A 285 0.69 3.02 27.65
N GLN A 286 1.50 3.56 28.56
CA GLN A 286 2.95 3.37 28.61
C GLN A 286 3.34 1.96 29.06
N ASP A 287 2.48 1.23 29.80
CA ASP A 287 2.91 0.03 30.51
C ASP A 287 2.55 -1.32 29.87
N VAL A 288 1.60 -1.39 28.92
CA VAL A 288 1.20 -2.69 28.32
C VAL A 288 1.49 -2.77 26.83
N SER A 289 1.00 -1.83 26.02
CA SER A 289 1.14 -1.92 24.55
C SER A 289 2.57 -1.70 24.05
N LEU A 290 3.35 -0.86 24.74
CA LEU A 290 4.76 -0.64 24.41
C LEU A 290 5.61 -1.86 24.79
N ASN A 291 5.36 -2.43 25.97
CA ASN A 291 6.04 -3.64 26.44
C ASN A 291 5.81 -4.83 25.50
N ILE A 292 4.58 -5.04 25.02
CA ILE A 292 4.28 -6.06 24.01
C ILE A 292 5.13 -5.90 22.74
N ARG A 293 5.33 -4.66 22.25
CA ARG A 293 6.14 -4.42 21.05
C ARG A 293 7.61 -4.78 21.27
N PHE A 294 8.14 -4.46 22.45
CA PHE A 294 9.51 -4.84 22.81
C PHE A 294 9.66 -6.35 22.92
N TYR A 295 8.71 -7.05 23.56
CA TYR A 295 8.73 -8.51 23.64
C TYR A 295 8.62 -9.18 22.27
N LEU A 296 7.76 -8.68 21.38
CA LEU A 296 7.68 -9.19 20.01
C LEU A 296 8.96 -8.91 19.19
N ALA A 297 9.63 -7.78 19.45
CA ALA A 297 10.91 -7.47 18.82
C ALA A 297 12.01 -8.41 19.33
N ASP A 298 12.03 -8.72 20.63
CA ASP A 298 12.95 -9.70 21.23
C ASP A 298 12.79 -11.08 20.59
N ILE A 299 11.55 -11.56 20.48
CA ILE A 299 11.23 -12.80 19.75
C ILE A 299 11.77 -12.76 18.31
N ALA A 300 11.57 -11.64 17.61
CA ALA A 300 12.06 -11.50 16.24
C ALA A 300 13.60 -11.54 16.16
N PHE A 301 14.30 -10.90 17.11
CA PHE A 301 15.75 -10.99 17.19
C PHE A 301 16.22 -12.40 17.50
N ASN A 302 15.57 -13.11 18.43
CA ASN A 302 15.87 -14.51 18.73
C ASN A 302 15.71 -15.39 17.48
N MET A 303 14.65 -15.20 16.69
CA MET A 303 14.47 -15.91 15.41
C MET A 303 15.59 -15.60 14.40
N ILE A 304 15.98 -14.33 14.28
CA ILE A 304 17.05 -13.89 13.37
C ILE A 304 18.41 -14.46 13.81
N GLU A 305 18.72 -14.46 15.10
CA GLU A 305 19.98 -14.99 15.63
C GLU A 305 20.10 -16.50 15.40
N ASN A 306 19.02 -17.24 15.61
CA ASN A 306 19.00 -18.69 15.39
C ASN A 306 18.95 -19.08 13.90
N ASN A 307 18.34 -18.27 13.04
CA ASN A 307 18.14 -18.57 11.61
C ASN A 307 18.51 -17.38 10.70
N PRO A 308 19.78 -16.91 10.72
CA PRO A 308 20.14 -15.60 10.15
C PRO A 308 20.04 -15.52 8.62
N LEU A 309 20.22 -16.62 7.91
CA LEU A 309 20.25 -16.62 6.44
C LEU A 309 18.87 -16.75 5.82
N THR A 310 18.10 -17.76 6.27
CA THR A 310 16.82 -18.16 5.66
C THR A 310 15.60 -17.84 6.52
N GLY A 311 15.79 -17.45 7.78
CA GLY A 311 14.71 -17.24 8.74
C GLY A 311 14.01 -18.53 9.13
N VAL A 312 12.94 -18.39 9.92
CA VAL A 312 12.14 -19.52 10.42
C VAL A 312 11.12 -20.04 9.40
N GLY A 313 10.96 -19.36 8.26
CA GLY A 313 9.97 -19.67 7.24
C GLY A 313 9.00 -18.53 6.98
N LEU A 314 8.72 -18.29 5.70
CA LEU A 314 7.77 -17.28 5.24
C LEU A 314 6.41 -17.49 5.92
N ASN A 315 5.82 -16.45 6.51
CA ASN A 315 4.51 -16.55 7.18
C ASN A 315 4.44 -17.51 8.38
N ALA A 316 5.60 -17.95 8.92
CA ALA A 316 5.67 -18.89 10.04
C ALA A 316 5.84 -18.20 11.41
N PHE A 317 6.06 -16.88 11.46
CA PHE A 317 6.41 -16.15 12.70
C PHE A 317 5.49 -16.52 13.87
N THR A 318 4.19 -16.34 13.71
CA THR A 318 3.21 -16.57 14.80
C THR A 318 3.06 -18.06 15.15
N THR A 319 3.34 -18.94 14.20
CA THR A 319 3.24 -20.39 14.39
C THR A 319 4.37 -20.90 15.29
N VAL A 320 5.57 -20.35 15.13
CA VAL A 320 6.76 -20.83 15.85
C VAL A 320 7.23 -19.88 16.96
N MET A 321 6.60 -18.71 17.13
CA MET A 321 7.04 -17.68 18.09
C MET A 321 7.25 -18.19 19.51
N LYS A 322 6.46 -19.18 19.95
CA LYS A 322 6.59 -19.77 21.29
C LYS A 322 7.96 -20.41 21.53
N HIS A 323 8.63 -20.92 20.49
CA HIS A 323 9.97 -21.51 20.61
C HIS A 323 11.07 -20.47 20.80
N TYR A 324 10.78 -19.20 20.48
CA TYR A 324 11.73 -18.09 20.52
C TYR A 324 11.34 -17.03 21.56
N ASP A 325 10.32 -17.33 22.39
CA ASP A 325 9.76 -16.42 23.38
C ASP A 325 10.22 -16.76 24.80
N HIS A 326 11.09 -15.91 25.33
CA HIS A 326 11.54 -15.98 26.73
C HIS A 326 10.69 -15.13 27.68
N THR A 327 9.76 -14.35 27.15
CA THR A 327 8.95 -13.36 27.88
C THR A 327 7.57 -13.89 28.28
N GLY A 328 7.11 -14.96 27.62
CA GLY A 328 5.78 -15.54 27.79
C GLY A 328 4.65 -14.80 27.06
N VAL A 329 4.96 -13.73 26.31
CA VAL A 329 3.98 -12.92 25.56
C VAL A 329 3.21 -13.75 24.53
N SER A 330 3.83 -14.78 23.95
CA SER A 330 3.21 -15.70 23.00
C SER A 330 2.03 -16.49 23.58
N GLY A 331 1.94 -16.60 24.91
CA GLY A 331 0.85 -17.28 25.60
C GLY A 331 -0.48 -16.52 25.59
N TYR A 332 -0.46 -15.21 25.39
CA TYR A 332 -1.67 -14.36 25.43
C TYR A 332 -1.73 -13.31 24.31
N PHE A 333 -0.67 -13.13 23.52
CA PHE A 333 -0.62 -12.18 22.41
C PHE A 333 0.11 -12.77 21.19
N MET A 334 -0.61 -13.61 20.43
CA MET A 334 -0.07 -14.29 19.25
C MET A 334 -0.22 -13.44 17.98
N PHE A 335 0.50 -12.33 17.89
CA PHE A 335 0.55 -11.48 16.70
C PHE A 335 1.98 -11.34 16.15
N PRO A 336 2.14 -11.04 14.85
CA PRO A 336 3.46 -10.78 14.28
C PRO A 336 4.15 -9.58 14.92
N VAL A 337 5.48 -9.57 14.89
CA VAL A 337 6.26 -8.39 15.30
C VAL A 337 5.79 -7.14 14.57
N HIS A 338 5.57 -6.06 15.33
CA HIS A 338 5.01 -4.80 14.81
C HIS A 338 6.06 -3.94 14.10
N ASN A 339 6.88 -4.57 13.28
CA ASN A 339 7.88 -3.97 12.42
C ASN A 339 8.08 -4.90 11.23
N ILE A 340 7.72 -4.46 10.02
CA ILE A 340 7.74 -5.34 8.84
C ILE A 340 9.15 -5.80 8.47
N TYR A 341 10.17 -5.00 8.78
CA TYR A 341 11.56 -5.35 8.46
C TYR A 341 12.08 -6.44 9.39
N LEU A 342 11.77 -6.34 10.68
CA LEU A 342 12.04 -7.43 11.62
C LEU A 342 11.21 -8.67 11.27
N LEU A 343 9.95 -8.51 10.87
CA LEU A 343 9.11 -9.63 10.46
C LEU A 343 9.70 -10.35 9.25
N ILE A 344 10.04 -9.62 8.18
CA ILE A 344 10.67 -10.21 6.99
C ILE A 344 12.01 -10.84 7.35
N ALA A 345 12.85 -10.19 8.14
CA ALA A 345 14.14 -10.75 8.57
C ALA A 345 13.98 -12.04 9.40
N SER A 346 13.01 -12.07 10.31
CA SER A 346 12.74 -13.26 11.13
C SER A 346 12.22 -14.43 10.30
N GLU A 347 11.34 -14.19 9.34
CA GLU A 347 10.72 -15.24 8.53
C GLU A 347 11.57 -15.69 7.34
N THR A 348 12.33 -14.79 6.72
CA THR A 348 13.08 -15.05 5.47
C THR A 348 14.58 -14.82 5.60
N GLY A 349 15.05 -14.52 6.81
CA GLY A 349 16.44 -14.23 7.10
C GLY A 349 16.91 -12.90 6.52
N LEU A 350 18.19 -12.61 6.70
CA LEU A 350 18.83 -11.42 6.16
C LEU A 350 18.84 -11.43 4.62
N ILE A 351 18.86 -12.61 3.97
CA ILE A 351 18.82 -12.71 2.50
C ILE A 351 17.46 -12.21 1.98
N GLY A 352 16.36 -12.62 2.61
CA GLY A 352 15.02 -12.13 2.29
C GLY A 352 14.85 -10.64 2.58
N LEU A 353 15.37 -10.15 3.72
CA LEU A 353 15.37 -8.71 4.02
C LEU A 353 16.15 -7.90 2.97
N ILE A 354 17.35 -8.32 2.60
CA ILE A 354 18.20 -7.61 1.63
C ILE A 354 17.52 -7.56 0.26
N SER A 355 16.94 -8.67 -0.20
CA SER A 355 16.22 -8.70 -1.47
C SER A 355 14.94 -7.85 -1.46
N PHE A 356 14.22 -7.79 -0.32
CA PHE A 356 13.10 -6.87 -0.15
C PHE A 356 13.56 -5.39 -0.20
N LEU A 357 14.62 -5.04 0.52
CA LEU A 357 15.21 -3.68 0.49
C LEU A 357 15.72 -3.30 -0.90
N LEU A 358 16.25 -4.27 -1.67
CA LEU A 358 16.64 -4.07 -3.06
C LEU A 358 15.43 -3.65 -3.91
N VAL A 359 14.31 -4.38 -3.82
CA VAL A 359 13.05 -4.00 -4.50
C VAL A 359 12.64 -2.59 -4.09
N MET A 360 12.63 -2.30 -2.78
CA MET A 360 12.23 -0.98 -2.29
C MET A 360 13.09 0.14 -2.89
N CYS A 361 14.41 0.01 -2.85
CA CYS A 361 15.36 0.97 -3.37
C CYS A 361 15.22 1.15 -4.89
N VAL A 362 15.23 0.06 -5.65
CA VAL A 362 15.18 0.08 -7.12
C VAL A 362 13.91 0.78 -7.63
N PHE A 363 12.75 0.47 -7.04
CA PHE A 363 11.49 1.10 -7.41
C PHE A 363 11.42 2.56 -6.95
N LEU A 364 11.85 2.88 -5.74
CA LEU A 364 11.85 4.24 -5.23
C LEU A 364 12.77 5.15 -6.05
N PHE A 365 13.99 4.72 -6.35
CA PHE A 365 14.94 5.49 -7.17
C PHE A 365 14.43 5.67 -8.60
N SER A 366 13.86 4.62 -9.21
CA SER A 366 13.27 4.70 -10.55
C SER A 366 12.12 5.71 -10.58
N GLY A 367 11.18 5.62 -9.63
CA GLY A 367 10.08 6.57 -9.50
C GLY A 367 10.58 8.00 -9.31
N VAL A 368 11.48 8.23 -8.35
CA VAL A 368 11.99 9.59 -8.03
C VAL A 368 12.71 10.18 -9.25
N LYS A 369 13.47 9.37 -9.99
CA LYS A 369 14.11 9.79 -11.23
C LYS A 369 13.08 10.25 -12.26
N ILE A 370 11.97 9.53 -12.45
CA ILE A 370 10.90 9.90 -13.38
C ILE A 370 10.17 11.16 -12.92
N VAL A 371 9.82 11.28 -11.64
CA VAL A 371 9.17 12.50 -11.13
C VAL A 371 10.04 13.75 -11.38
N ARG A 372 11.35 13.65 -11.15
CA ARG A 372 12.29 14.77 -11.26
C ARG A 372 12.72 15.09 -12.68
N LYS A 373 12.95 14.07 -13.52
CA LYS A 373 13.60 14.21 -14.84
C LYS A 373 12.74 13.70 -16.01
N GLY A 374 11.58 13.12 -15.74
CA GLY A 374 10.67 12.62 -16.78
C GLY A 374 10.11 13.76 -17.63
N ARG A 375 9.84 13.46 -18.90
CA ARG A 375 9.34 14.40 -19.90
C ARG A 375 7.84 14.24 -20.14
N VAL A 376 7.32 13.02 -20.00
CA VAL A 376 5.92 12.69 -20.29
C VAL A 376 5.07 12.93 -19.04
N LEU A 377 4.03 13.76 -19.18
CA LEU A 377 3.18 14.16 -18.06
C LEU A 377 2.53 12.96 -17.35
N LEU A 378 1.97 12.00 -18.11
CA LEU A 378 1.35 10.80 -17.56
C LEU A 378 2.35 9.96 -16.76
N ALA A 379 3.57 9.76 -17.27
CA ALA A 379 4.60 9.01 -16.56
C ALA A 379 4.97 9.67 -15.23
N ARG A 380 5.15 11.00 -15.23
CA ARG A 380 5.43 11.75 -14.01
C ARG A 380 4.29 11.64 -12.99
N GLN A 381 3.04 11.71 -13.43
CA GLN A 381 1.87 11.55 -12.56
C GLN A 381 1.85 10.16 -11.92
N LEU A 382 1.97 9.10 -12.71
CA LEU A 382 1.97 7.72 -12.21
C LEU A 382 3.13 7.46 -11.25
N ALA A 383 4.33 7.92 -11.59
CA ALA A 383 5.50 7.81 -10.71
C ALA A 383 5.30 8.56 -9.40
N PHE A 384 4.69 9.76 -9.44
CA PHE A 384 4.38 10.53 -8.24
C PHE A 384 3.43 9.78 -7.32
N CYS A 385 2.29 9.34 -7.88
CA CYS A 385 1.28 8.57 -7.18
C CYS A 385 1.92 7.35 -6.50
N ALA A 386 2.71 6.59 -7.26
CA ALA A 386 3.39 5.40 -6.79
C ALA A 386 4.33 5.70 -5.60
N ILE A 387 5.22 6.69 -5.73
CA ILE A 387 6.18 7.03 -4.68
C ILE A 387 5.47 7.48 -3.41
N SER A 388 4.41 8.28 -3.54
CA SER A 388 3.66 8.76 -2.37
C SER A 388 3.11 7.58 -1.55
N GLY A 389 2.52 6.58 -2.21
CA GLY A 389 2.02 5.38 -1.55
C GLY A 389 3.13 4.47 -1.03
N LEU A 390 4.22 4.29 -1.78
CA LEU A 390 5.34 3.45 -1.37
C LEU A 390 6.03 4.01 -0.13
N VAL A 391 6.27 5.32 -0.07
CA VAL A 391 6.86 5.97 1.12
C VAL A 391 5.99 5.76 2.36
N VAL A 392 4.66 5.86 2.23
CA VAL A 392 3.73 5.56 3.33
C VAL A 392 3.89 4.13 3.82
N ILE A 393 3.91 3.16 2.90
CA ILE A 393 4.04 1.74 3.24
C ILE A 393 5.38 1.49 3.94
N TYR A 394 6.47 2.05 3.42
CA TYR A 394 7.81 1.86 3.97
C TYR A 394 7.96 2.45 5.36
N LEU A 395 7.49 3.69 5.57
CA LEU A 395 7.58 4.36 6.86
C LEU A 395 6.62 3.77 7.88
N SER A 396 5.37 3.45 7.48
CA SER A 396 4.40 2.81 8.36
C SER A 396 4.83 1.40 8.75
N GLY A 397 5.57 0.71 7.88
CA GLY A 397 6.15 -0.60 8.14
C GLY A 397 7.16 -0.62 9.29
N LEU A 398 7.78 0.53 9.64
CA LEU A 398 8.65 0.62 10.83
C LEU A 398 7.87 0.46 12.14
N LEU A 399 6.57 0.77 12.12
CA LEU A 399 5.74 0.92 13.32
C LEU A 399 4.58 -0.08 13.38
N GLY A 400 4.44 -0.94 12.37
CA GLY A 400 3.36 -1.89 12.29
C GLY A 400 3.61 -3.00 11.27
N TRP A 401 2.78 -4.03 11.36
CA TRP A 401 2.82 -5.23 10.52
C TRP A 401 1.74 -5.23 9.42
N SER A 402 0.91 -4.19 9.35
CA SER A 402 -0.28 -4.14 8.49
C SER A 402 0.01 -4.35 7.00
N TRP A 403 1.25 -4.14 6.53
CA TRP A 403 1.64 -4.53 5.16
C TRP A 403 1.35 -6.01 4.86
N ARG A 404 1.33 -6.89 5.87
CA ARG A 404 0.98 -8.31 5.71
C ARG A 404 -0.49 -8.55 5.35
N LEU A 405 -1.36 -7.56 5.52
CA LEU A 405 -2.76 -7.63 5.11
C LEU A 405 -2.89 -7.59 3.60
N ASP A 406 -3.87 -8.32 3.08
CA ASP A 406 -4.11 -8.45 1.64
C ASP A 406 -4.27 -7.11 0.93
N CYS A 407 -5.07 -6.22 1.51
CA CYS A 407 -5.38 -4.92 0.93
C CYS A 407 -4.12 -4.08 0.68
N LEU A 408 -3.17 -4.10 1.63
CA LEU A 408 -1.93 -3.34 1.56
C LEU A 408 -0.88 -4.02 0.68
N GLN A 409 -0.82 -5.36 0.65
CA GLN A 409 0.05 -6.06 -0.32
C GLN A 409 -0.44 -5.83 -1.76
N VAL A 410 -1.74 -5.92 -2.03
CA VAL A 410 -2.29 -5.64 -3.37
C VAL A 410 -1.97 -4.22 -3.79
N ILE A 411 -2.18 -3.22 -2.92
CA ILE A 411 -1.80 -1.83 -3.21
C ILE A 411 -0.30 -1.71 -3.46
N PHE A 412 0.53 -2.33 -2.62
CA PHE A 412 1.99 -2.30 -2.79
C PHE A 412 2.39 -2.75 -4.21
N TYR A 413 1.94 -3.92 -4.67
CA TYR A 413 2.25 -4.43 -6.01
C TYR A 413 1.64 -3.60 -7.14
N ILE A 414 0.45 -3.00 -6.93
CA ILE A 414 -0.10 -2.03 -7.89
C ILE A 414 0.80 -0.79 -7.98
N LEU A 415 1.26 -0.23 -6.86
CA LEU A 415 2.15 0.94 -6.84
C LEU A 415 3.48 0.63 -7.53
N LEU A 416 4.05 -0.57 -7.33
CA LEU A 416 5.20 -1.04 -8.11
C LEU A 416 4.87 -1.06 -9.61
N GLY A 417 3.69 -1.56 -9.98
CA GLY A 417 3.19 -1.58 -11.36
C GLY A 417 3.07 -0.19 -11.96
N LEU A 418 2.64 0.81 -11.18
CA LEU A 418 2.58 2.22 -11.59
C LEU A 418 3.98 2.79 -11.89
N VAL A 419 5.00 2.47 -11.07
CA VAL A 419 6.40 2.88 -11.36
C VAL A 419 6.88 2.26 -12.67
N ALA A 420 6.61 0.97 -12.86
CA ALA A 420 7.03 0.26 -14.06
C ALA A 420 6.29 0.76 -15.31
N ALA A 421 5.01 1.08 -15.20
CA ALA A 421 4.22 1.73 -16.26
C ALA A 421 4.80 3.10 -16.62
N ALA A 422 5.13 3.92 -15.61
CA ALA A 422 5.74 5.22 -15.82
C ALA A 422 7.11 5.11 -16.53
N ARG A 423 7.93 4.14 -16.13
CA ARG A 423 9.24 3.89 -16.75
C ARG A 423 9.10 3.47 -18.21
N LYS A 424 8.12 2.63 -18.51
CA LYS A 424 7.81 2.19 -19.87
C LYS A 424 7.43 3.37 -20.78
N ILE A 425 6.50 4.22 -20.33
CA ILE A 425 6.06 5.41 -21.07
C ILE A 425 7.26 6.33 -21.39
N GLU A 426 8.14 6.58 -20.42
CA GLU A 426 9.34 7.41 -20.64
C GLU A 426 10.35 6.76 -21.60
N GLY A 427 10.45 5.43 -21.59
CA GLY A 427 11.32 4.69 -22.50
C GLY A 427 10.82 4.75 -23.96
N GLU A 428 9.52 4.58 -24.17
CA GLU A 428 8.89 4.67 -25.50
C GLU A 428 9.09 6.06 -26.13
N ASN A 429 8.87 7.14 -25.36
CA ASN A 429 9.05 8.52 -25.84
C ASN A 429 10.52 8.82 -26.26
N LYS A 430 11.51 8.27 -25.55
CA LYS A 430 12.93 8.46 -25.94
C LYS A 430 13.29 7.76 -27.23
N ASN A 431 12.72 6.58 -27.48
CA ASN A 431 12.98 5.84 -28.71
C ASN A 431 12.34 6.53 -29.92
N GLU A 432 11.14 7.09 -29.76
CA GLU A 432 10.49 7.91 -30.80
C GLU A 432 11.29 9.18 -31.14
N GLU A 433 11.78 9.92 -30.12
CA GLU A 433 12.64 11.09 -30.33
C GLU A 433 13.94 10.74 -31.06
N TYR A 434 14.61 9.64 -30.67
CA TYR A 434 15.85 9.19 -31.33
C TYR A 434 15.62 8.77 -32.79
N TYR A 435 14.53 8.05 -33.05
CA TYR A 435 14.16 7.64 -34.41
C TYR A 435 13.90 8.85 -35.31
N ASN A 436 13.13 9.82 -34.83
CA ASN A 436 12.84 11.05 -35.58
C ASN A 436 14.09 11.90 -35.83
N HIS A 437 15.02 11.97 -34.87
CA HIS A 437 16.28 12.69 -35.04
C HIS A 437 17.20 12.03 -36.08
N THR A 438 17.22 10.69 -36.14
CA THR A 438 18.04 9.93 -37.11
C THR A 438 17.52 10.07 -38.54
N ILE A 439 16.20 10.15 -38.72
CA ILE A 439 15.59 10.39 -40.05
C ILE A 439 15.87 11.82 -40.53
N HIS A 440 15.82 12.81 -39.65
CA HIS A 440 16.08 14.21 -40.01
C HIS A 440 17.55 14.55 -40.21
N SER A 441 18.50 13.79 -39.66
CA SER A 441 19.94 13.99 -39.92
C SER A 441 20.43 13.32 -41.22
N ASN A 442 19.64 12.41 -41.79
CA ASN A 442 19.94 11.69 -43.04
C ASN A 442 19.19 12.24 -44.26
N LYS A 443 18.47 13.36 -44.10
CA LYS A 443 17.93 14.19 -45.18
C LYS A 443 18.68 15.51 -45.19
#